data_AF-A0A2M8T748-F1
#
_entry.id   AF-A0A2M8T748-F1
#
_cell.length_a   1.000
_cell.length_b   1.000
_cell.length_c   1.000
_cell.angle_alpha   90.00
_cell.angle_beta   90.00
_cell.angle_gamma   90.00
#
_symmetry.space_group_name_H-M   'P 1'
#
loop_
_entity.id
_entity.type
_entity.pdbx_description
1 polymer ?
#
loop_
_entity_poly.entity_id
_entity_poly.type
_entity_poly.pdbx_seq_one_letter_code
_entity_poly.pdbx_strand_id
1 'polypeptide(L)'
;MSYIKANDVLPQELLEIIQKYVDGEYVYIPRKECNKKKWGENTKIRSEITTRNENIYKKYKCGKCVKDLARRYYLSPKSIQRIILQMKRKEQ
;
A
#
# COMPACT_ATOMS: atom_id res chain seq x y z
N MET A 1 7.20 6.33 -11.03
CA MET A 1 8.52 6.93 -10.72
C MET A 1 8.97 7.60 -12.00
N SER A 2 9.29 8.89 -11.97
CA SER A 2 9.91 9.55 -13.11
C SER A 2 11.35 9.06 -13.24
N TYR A 3 11.80 8.85 -14.48
CA TYR A 3 13.20 8.60 -14.77
C TYR A 3 14.04 9.81 -14.33
N ILE A 4 15.17 9.54 -13.69
CA ILE A 4 16.15 10.56 -13.29
C ILE A 4 17.50 10.10 -13.82
N LYS A 5 18.20 10.97 -14.57
CA LYS A 5 19.54 10.65 -15.08
C LYS A 5 20.52 10.68 -13.92
N ALA A 6 21.35 9.65 -13.81
CA ALA A 6 22.31 9.51 -12.72
C ALA A 6 23.35 10.66 -12.73
N ASN A 7 23.79 11.09 -13.92
CA ASN A 7 24.73 12.22 -14.10
C ASN A 7 24.20 13.55 -13.57
N ASP A 8 22.87 13.71 -13.46
CA ASP A 8 22.26 14.96 -13.00
C ASP A 8 22.14 15.00 -11.45
N VAL A 9 22.30 13.86 -10.77
CA VAL A 9 22.00 13.75 -9.32
C VAL A 9 23.10 13.10 -8.47
N LEU A 10 24.01 12.34 -9.07
CA LEU A 10 25.10 11.67 -8.36
C LEU A 10 26.45 12.38 -8.64
N PRO A 11 27.34 12.49 -7.63
CA PRO A 11 28.71 12.95 -7.86
C PRO A 11 29.48 12.02 -8.81
N GLN A 12 30.40 12.60 -9.59
CA GLN A 12 31.23 11.88 -10.56
C GLN A 12 31.99 10.69 -9.94
N GLU A 13 32.64 10.90 -8.79
CA GLU A 13 33.39 9.85 -8.09
C GLU A 13 32.51 8.64 -7.73
N LEU A 14 31.24 8.89 -7.37
CA LEU A 14 30.31 7.83 -7.03
C LEU A 14 29.84 7.06 -8.27
N LEU A 15 29.66 7.75 -9.40
CA LEU A 15 29.32 7.12 -10.68
C LEU A 15 30.44 6.17 -11.13
N GLU A 16 31.70 6.60 -11.04
CA GLU A 16 32.86 5.77 -11.38
C GLU A 16 32.95 4.51 -10.52
N ILE A 17 32.61 4.61 -9.22
CA ILE A 17 32.55 3.44 -8.34
C ILE A 17 31.41 2.51 -8.76
N ILE A 18 30.21 3.03 -9.03
CA ILE A 18 29.06 2.22 -9.45
C ILE A 18 29.38 1.49 -10.76
N GLN A 19 30.00 2.17 -11.73
CA GLN A 19 30.38 1.60 -13.02
C GLN A 19 31.38 0.44 -12.93
N LYS A 20 32.17 0.34 -11.84
CA LYS A 20 33.00 -0.84 -11.58
C LYS A 20 32.17 -2.11 -11.31
N TYR A 21 30.94 -1.95 -10.83
CA TYR A 21 30.04 -3.06 -10.52
C TYR A 21 28.96 -3.25 -11.58
N VAL A 22 28.47 -2.15 -12.17
CA VAL A 22 27.35 -2.14 -13.12
C VAL A 22 27.51 -0.97 -14.10
N ASP A 23 27.67 -1.24 -15.40
CA ASP A 23 27.81 -0.21 -16.45
C ASP A 23 26.74 -0.37 -17.53
N GLY A 24 26.04 0.73 -17.87
CA GLY A 24 24.97 0.74 -18.88
C GLY A 24 23.61 0.17 -18.44
N GLU A 25 23.44 -0.25 -17.19
CA GLU A 25 22.23 -0.94 -16.71
C GLU A 25 21.39 -0.12 -15.70
N TYR A 26 20.15 -0.55 -15.49
CA TYR A 26 19.25 0.05 -14.49
C TYR A 26 19.47 -0.55 -13.09
N VAL A 27 19.82 0.31 -12.13
CA VAL A 27 19.96 -0.05 -10.71
C VAL A 27 18.87 0.60 -9.87
N TYR A 28 18.11 -0.20 -9.13
CA TYR A 28 17.13 0.31 -8.16
C TYR A 28 17.82 0.70 -6.85
N ILE A 29 17.71 1.97 -6.47
CA ILE A 29 18.15 2.45 -5.16
C ILE A 29 16.95 2.40 -4.19
N PRO A 30 16.94 1.50 -3.19
CA PRO A 30 15.85 1.44 -2.24
C PRO A 30 15.74 2.73 -1.41
N ARG A 31 14.52 3.08 -1.00
CA ARG A 31 14.31 4.20 -0.09
C ARG A 31 15.06 3.97 1.23
N LYS A 32 15.74 5.02 1.69
CA LYS A 32 16.28 5.09 3.06
C LYS A 32 15.19 4.71 4.06
N GLU A 33 15.54 3.98 5.11
CA GLU A 33 14.58 3.44 6.06
C GLU A 33 13.73 4.51 6.74
N CYS A 34 14.36 5.63 7.12
CA CYS A 34 13.67 6.80 7.68
C CYS A 34 12.64 7.43 6.72
N ASN A 35 12.79 7.21 5.42
CA ASN A 35 11.93 7.73 4.36
C ASN A 35 11.02 6.66 3.76
N LYS A 36 11.00 5.45 4.34
CA LYS A 36 10.05 4.40 4.00
C LYS A 36 8.67 4.89 4.43
N LYS A 37 7.92 5.37 3.44
CA LYS A 37 6.51 5.69 3.63
C LYS A 37 5.75 4.42 3.95
N LYS A 38 4.82 4.49 4.90
CA LYS A 38 3.90 3.39 5.19
C LYS A 38 3.06 3.13 3.93
N TRP A 39 2.66 1.87 3.74
CA TRP A 39 1.78 1.50 2.63
C TRP A 39 0.55 2.43 2.60
N GLY A 40 0.32 3.08 1.45
CA GLY A 40 -0.82 3.97 1.26
C GLY A 40 -0.66 5.37 1.87
N GLU A 41 0.54 5.79 2.27
CA GLU A 41 0.77 7.17 2.77
C GLU A 41 0.83 8.23 1.65
N ASN A 42 1.22 7.84 0.42
CA ASN A 42 1.22 8.73 -0.74
C ASN A 42 -0.14 8.85 -1.45
N THR A 43 -1.16 8.13 -0.97
CA THR A 43 -2.44 7.96 -1.68
C THR A 43 -3.59 7.95 -0.68
N LYS A 44 -4.75 8.52 -1.03
CA LYS A 44 -5.96 8.48 -0.18
C LYS A 44 -6.53 7.06 0.04
N ILE A 45 -5.89 6.04 -0.53
CA ILE A 45 -6.24 4.62 -0.41
C ILE A 45 -6.38 4.18 1.05
N ARG A 46 -5.52 4.64 1.97
CA ARG A 46 -5.60 4.19 3.36
C ARG A 46 -6.88 4.69 4.05
N SER A 47 -7.28 5.94 3.81
CA SER A 47 -8.54 6.49 4.33
C SER A 47 -9.74 5.82 3.66
N GLU A 48 -9.70 5.63 2.34
CA GLU A 48 -10.77 4.98 1.59
C GLU A 48 -11.03 3.53 2.05
N ILE A 49 -9.96 2.74 2.26
CA ILE A 49 -10.08 1.38 2.79
C ILE A 49 -10.68 1.40 4.20
N THR A 50 -10.27 2.36 5.04
CA THR A 50 -10.77 2.49 6.41
C THR A 50 -12.27 2.81 6.41
N THR A 51 -12.69 3.85 5.68
CA THR A 51 -14.10 4.24 5.53
C THR A 51 -14.94 3.10 4.94
N ARG A 52 -14.43 2.39 3.95
CA ARG A 52 -15.10 1.24 3.35
C ARG A 52 -15.30 0.11 4.37
N ASN A 53 -14.27 -0.21 5.16
CA ASN A 53 -14.33 -1.26 6.18
C ASN A 53 -15.32 -0.92 7.30
N GLU A 54 -15.36 0.34 7.73
CA GLU A 54 -16.37 0.86 8.67
C GLU A 54 -17.78 0.70 8.11
N ASN A 55 -17.99 1.06 6.85
CA ASN A 55 -19.30 0.92 6.20
C ASN A 55 -19.74 -0.54 6.03
N ILE A 56 -18.81 -1.45 5.71
CA ILE A 56 -19.07 -2.89 5.67
C ILE A 56 -19.55 -3.36 7.04
N TYR A 57 -18.85 -2.96 8.10
CA TYR A 57 -19.14 -3.41 9.45
C TYR A 57 -20.44 -2.82 10.03
N LYS A 58 -20.73 -1.54 9.76
CA LYS A 58 -22.03 -0.92 10.07
C LYS A 58 -23.18 -1.70 9.43
N LYS A 59 -23.09 -2.01 8.13
CA LYS A 59 -24.12 -2.80 7.43
C LYS A 59 -24.23 -4.22 7.97
N TYR A 60 -23.13 -4.83 8.37
CA TYR A 60 -23.14 -6.12 9.05
C TYR A 60 -23.90 -6.06 10.39
N LYS A 61 -23.66 -5.03 11.22
CA LYS A 61 -24.43 -4.80 12.45
C LYS A 61 -25.93 -4.60 12.19
N CYS A 62 -26.30 -4.00 11.06
CA CYS A 62 -27.68 -3.90 10.60
C CYS A 62 -28.27 -5.20 10.01
N GLY A 63 -27.61 -6.35 10.20
CA GLY A 63 -28.13 -7.66 9.79
C GLY A 63 -27.82 -8.09 8.35
N LYS A 64 -26.99 -7.35 7.60
CA LYS A 64 -26.58 -7.79 6.25
C LYS A 64 -25.63 -8.99 6.34
N CYS A 65 -25.93 -10.04 5.57
CA CYS A 65 -25.13 -11.25 5.55
C CYS A 65 -23.80 -11.07 4.80
N VAL A 66 -22.83 -11.93 5.09
CA VAL A 66 -21.49 -11.90 4.49
C VAL A 66 -21.54 -12.03 2.96
N LYS A 67 -22.43 -12.86 2.42
CA LYS A 67 -22.57 -13.07 0.97
C LYS A 67 -23.03 -11.79 0.24
N ASP A 68 -23.98 -11.07 0.82
CA ASP A 68 -24.47 -9.81 0.24
C ASP A 68 -23.42 -8.70 0.29
N LEU A 69 -22.69 -8.61 1.41
CA LEU A 69 -21.59 -7.66 1.53
C LEU A 69 -20.45 -7.98 0.55
N ALA A 70 -20.13 -9.27 0.37
CA ALA A 70 -19.13 -9.73 -0.59
C ALA A 70 -19.48 -9.26 -2.02
N ARG A 71 -20.73 -9.50 -2.44
CA ARG A 71 -21.25 -9.04 -3.74
C ARG A 71 -21.23 -7.51 -3.86
N ARG A 72 -21.74 -6.79 -2.85
CA ARG A 72 -21.88 -5.32 -2.89
C ARG A 72 -20.55 -4.58 -2.95
N TYR A 73 -19.52 -5.13 -2.30
CA TYR A 73 -18.19 -4.51 -2.22
C TYR A 73 -17.16 -5.18 -3.13
N TYR A 74 -17.58 -6.09 -4.01
CA TYR A 74 -16.72 -6.83 -4.92
C TYR A 74 -15.54 -7.49 -4.21
N LEU A 75 -15.81 -8.08 -3.05
CA LEU A 75 -14.83 -8.80 -2.24
C LEU A 75 -15.19 -10.26 -2.10
N SER A 76 -14.19 -11.11 -1.86
CA SER A 76 -14.44 -12.47 -1.43
C SER A 76 -15.11 -12.52 -0.04
N PRO A 77 -15.95 -13.54 0.24
CA PRO A 77 -16.54 -13.74 1.56
C PRO A 77 -15.50 -13.81 2.69
N LYS A 78 -14.35 -14.45 2.45
CA LYS A 78 -13.23 -14.50 3.39
C LYS A 78 -12.71 -13.10 3.75
N SER A 79 -12.61 -12.21 2.78
CA SER A 79 -12.17 -10.83 3.02
C SER A 79 -13.19 -10.04 3.84
N ILE A 80 -14.48 -10.20 3.57
CA ILE A 80 -15.54 -9.59 4.39
C ILE A 80 -15.48 -10.09 5.84
N GLN A 81 -15.35 -11.40 6.05
CA GLN A 81 -15.20 -11.98 7.40
C GLN A 81 -14.00 -11.43 8.15
N ARG A 82 -12.85 -11.33 7.47
CA ARG A 82 -11.63 -10.74 8.04
C ARG A 82 -11.85 -9.29 8.46
N ILE A 83 -12.49 -8.49 7.61
CA ILE A 83 -12.82 -7.09 7.91
C ILE A 83 -13.72 -6.99 9.13
N ILE A 84 -14.79 -7.79 9.19
CA ILE A 84 -15.71 -7.81 10.34
C ILE A 84 -14.95 -8.17 11.63
N LEU A 85 -14.11 -9.21 11.60
CA LEU A 85 -13.32 -9.62 12.77
C LEU A 85 -12.37 -8.51 13.24
N GLN A 86 -11.67 -7.85 12.32
CA GLN A 86 -10.77 -6.74 12.62
C GLN A 86 -11.52 -5.54 13.19
N MET A 87 -12.71 -5.22 12.67
CA MET A 87 -13.53 -4.11 13.17
C MET A 87 -14.10 -4.41 14.55
N LYS A 88 -14.54 -5.65 14.81
CA LYS A 88 -14.97 -6.08 16.16
C LYS A 88 -13.88 -5.91 17.21
N ARG A 89 -12.64 -6.32 16.89
CA ARG A 89 -11.47 -6.18 17.79
C ARG A 89 -11.07 -4.73 18.07
N LYS A 90 -11.47 -3.78 17.22
CA LYS A 90 -11.18 -2.35 17.41
C LYS A 90 -12.24 -1.62 18.23
N GLU A 91 -13.43 -2.20 18.37
CA GLU A 91 -14.49 -1.66 19.23
C GLU A 91 -14.46 -2.21 20.65
N GLN A 92 -13.65 -3.25 20.90
CA GLN A 92 -13.30 -3.76 22.23
C GLN A 92 -12.08 -3.02 22.75
#